data_AF-A0A9E4WF13-F1
#
_entry.id   AF-A0A9E4WF13-F1
#
_cell.length_a   1.000
_cell.length_b   1.000
_cell.length_c   1.000
_cell.angle_alpha   90.00
_cell.angle_beta   90.00
_cell.angle_gamma   90.00
#
_symmetry.space_group_name_H-M   'P 1'
#
loop_
_entity.id
_entity.type
_entity.pdbx_description
1 polymer ?
#
loop_
_entity_poly.entity_id
_entity_poly.type
_entity_poly.pdbx_seq_one_letter_code
_entity_poly.pdbx_strand_id
1 'polypeptide(L)'
;AVLAEWEAEAAHVRDRLRQMDRRLDEQLVAAGRGRITREQLGKLSVATASQRLTFEDELENIEHKLRDQANATERAHGRQRTLAKVLDGWDSLQVTEKQPLLRELIDKIVIRDEGFEVLLRP
;
A
#
# COMPACT_ATOMS: atom_id res chain seq x y z
N ALA A 1 -6.16 -5.24 -12.63
CA ALA A 1 -5.43 -4.27 -13.47
C ALA A 1 -4.57 -3.37 -12.59
N VAL A 2 -5.18 -2.48 -11.81
CA VAL A 2 -4.48 -1.47 -10.98
C VAL A 2 -3.46 -2.05 -9.97
N LEU A 3 -3.77 -3.15 -9.28
CA LEU A 3 -2.83 -3.79 -8.33
C LEU A 3 -1.56 -4.30 -9.04
N ALA A 4 -1.73 -5.03 -10.14
CA ALA A 4 -0.62 -5.55 -10.94
C ALA A 4 0.20 -4.42 -11.59
N GLU A 5 -0.45 -3.32 -11.95
CA GLU A 5 0.22 -2.11 -12.44
C GLU A 5 1.10 -1.49 -11.35
N TRP A 6 0.61 -1.32 -10.13
CA TRP A 6 1.41 -0.81 -9.01
C TRP A 6 2.54 -1.75 -8.60
N GLU A 7 2.33 -3.07 -8.64
CA GLU A 7 3.40 -4.04 -8.40
C GLU A 7 4.50 -3.96 -9.47
N ALA A 8 4.12 -3.83 -10.74
CA ALA A 8 5.06 -3.66 -11.84
C ALA A 8 5.81 -2.31 -11.74
N GLU A 9 5.11 -1.25 -11.36
CA GLU A 9 5.71 0.08 -11.12
C GLU A 9 6.72 0.03 -9.97
N ALA A 10 6.38 -0.59 -8.84
CA ALA A 10 7.30 -0.80 -7.72
C ALA A 10 8.53 -1.62 -8.14
N ALA A 11 8.35 -2.68 -8.94
CA ALA A 11 9.46 -3.48 -9.45
C ALA A 11 10.40 -2.64 -10.34
N HIS A 12 9.84 -1.81 -11.21
CA HIS A 12 10.60 -0.93 -12.09
C HIS A 12 11.40 0.14 -11.32
N VAL A 13 10.80 0.75 -10.29
CA VAL A 13 11.49 1.73 -9.43
C VAL A 13 12.62 1.06 -8.65
N ARG A 14 12.41 -0.15 -8.12
CA ARG A 14 13.49 -0.93 -7.46
C ARG A 14 14.64 -1.26 -8.41
N ASP A 15 14.35 -1.58 -9.66
CA ASP A 15 15.41 -1.83 -10.65
C ASP A 15 16.18 -0.55 -11.00
N ARG A 16 15.53 0.61 -11.04
CA ARG A 16 16.21 1.91 -11.19
C ARG A 16 17.12 2.22 -10.00
N LEU A 17 16.67 1.96 -8.77
CA LEU A 17 17.51 2.11 -7.57
C LEU A 17 18.78 1.24 -7.66
N ARG A 18 18.64 -0.04 -8.03
CA ARG A 18 19.79 -0.95 -8.25
C ARG A 18 20.73 -0.48 -9.36
N GLN A 19 20.21 0.19 -10.39
CA GLN A 19 21.04 0.79 -11.44
C GLN A 19 21.82 1.99 -10.90
N MET A 20 21.23 2.79 -10.01
CA MET A 20 21.92 3.91 -9.36
C MET A 20 23.04 3.43 -8.44
N ASP A 21 22.82 2.37 -7.67
CA ASP A 21 23.86 1.77 -6.82
C ASP A 21 25.06 1.30 -7.66
N ARG A 22 24.79 0.57 -8.75
CA ARG A 22 25.84 0.15 -9.70
C ARG A 22 26.60 1.34 -10.29
N ARG A 23 25.89 2.42 -10.64
CA ARG A 23 26.51 3.63 -11.18
C ARG A 23 27.40 4.34 -10.16
N LEU A 24 27.01 4.35 -8.88
CA LEU A 24 27.85 4.87 -7.79
C LEU A 24 29.13 4.05 -7.65
N ASP A 25 29.02 2.71 -7.66
CA ASP A 25 30.17 1.82 -7.59
C ASP A 25 31.13 2.07 -8.76
N GLU A 26 30.62 2.22 -9.98
CA GLU A 26 31.43 2.55 -11.16
C GLU A 26 32.16 3.89 -11.03
N GLN A 27 31.49 4.91 -10.47
CA GLN A 27 32.10 6.23 -10.21
C GLN A 27 33.21 6.13 -9.15
N LEU A 28 32.99 5.38 -8.08
CA LEU A 28 33.99 5.14 -7.04
C LEU A 28 35.21 4.40 -7.60
N VAL A 29 34.99 3.38 -8.43
CA VAL A 29 36.07 2.65 -9.11
C VAL A 29 36.82 3.56 -10.08
N ALA A 30 36.12 4.42 -10.83
CA ALA A 30 36.75 5.38 -11.74
C ALA A 30 37.63 6.39 -10.99
N ALA A 31 37.16 6.89 -9.85
CA ALA A 31 37.93 7.79 -8.99
C ALA A 31 39.15 7.09 -8.38
N GLY A 32 38.99 5.86 -7.89
CA GLY A 32 40.09 5.05 -7.36
C GLY A 32 41.17 4.74 -8.41
N ARG A 33 40.80 4.69 -9.69
CA ARG A 33 41.73 4.54 -10.83
C ARG A 33 42.28 5.86 -11.37
N GLY A 34 41.92 7.00 -10.76
CA GLY A 34 42.35 8.33 -11.21
C GLY A 34 41.72 8.80 -12.53
N ARG A 35 40.65 8.15 -13.01
CA ARG A 35 39.97 8.51 -14.27
C ARG A 35 39.03 9.72 -14.12
N ILE A 36 38.63 10.02 -12.89
CA ILE A 36 37.87 11.22 -12.53
C ILE A 36 38.50 11.87 -11.31
N THR A 37 38.42 13.19 -11.23
CA THR A 37 38.93 13.95 -10.08
C THR A 37 37.97 13.83 -8.89
N ARG A 38 38.46 14.14 -7.69
CA ARG A 38 37.63 14.21 -6.47
C ARG A 38 36.46 15.19 -6.61
N GLU A 39 36.68 16.32 -7.29
CA GLU A 39 35.63 17.31 -7.55
C GLU A 39 34.55 16.75 -8.49
N GLN A 40 34.95 16.05 -9.55
CA GLN A 40 34.02 15.39 -10.47
C GLN A 40 33.22 14.29 -9.76
N LEU A 41 33.88 13.48 -8.93
CA LEU A 41 33.21 12.48 -8.09
C LEU A 41 32.17 13.13 -7.18
N GLY A 42 32.51 14.24 -6.50
CA GLY A 42 31.59 14.96 -5.63
C GLY A 42 30.35 15.50 -6.35
N LYS A 43 30.51 16.06 -7.56
CA LYS A 43 29.37 16.53 -8.37
C LYS A 43 28.48 15.37 -8.81
N LEU A 44 29.09 14.28 -9.27
CA LEU A 44 28.36 13.09 -9.73
C LEU A 44 27.63 12.37 -8.58
N SER A 45 28.23 12.31 -7.39
CA SER A 45 27.61 11.68 -6.23
C SER A 45 26.42 12.47 -5.71
N VAL A 46 26.50 13.79 -5.68
CA VAL A 46 25.35 14.66 -5.30
C VAL A 46 24.19 14.49 -6.29
N ALA A 47 24.48 14.50 -7.59
CA ALA A 47 23.44 14.28 -8.61
C ALA A 47 22.79 12.90 -8.48
N THR A 48 23.60 11.86 -8.23
CA THR A 48 23.10 10.49 -8.07
C THR A 48 22.30 10.33 -6.78
N ALA A 49 22.72 10.97 -5.68
CA ALA A 49 21.98 10.98 -4.42
C ALA A 49 20.61 11.68 -4.55
N SER A 50 20.55 12.80 -5.26
CA SER A 50 19.28 13.50 -5.52
C SER A 50 18.30 12.65 -6.35
N GLN A 51 18.80 11.94 -7.37
CA GLN A 51 17.98 11.04 -8.18
C GLN A 51 17.52 9.83 -7.37
N ARG A 52 18.40 9.27 -6.54
CA ARG A 52 18.07 8.17 -5.64
C ARG A 52 16.95 8.54 -4.67
N LEU A 53 17.04 9.71 -4.03
CA LEU A 53 16.00 10.20 -3.12
C LEU A 53 14.63 10.27 -3.82
N THR A 54 14.59 10.75 -5.07
CA THR A 54 13.35 10.83 -5.86
C THR A 54 12.73 9.46 -6.07
N PHE A 55 13.54 8.44 -6.37
CA PHE A 55 13.06 7.07 -6.56
C PHE A 55 12.68 6.39 -5.23
N GLU A 56 13.33 6.74 -4.12
CA GLU A 56 12.94 6.27 -2.79
C GLU A 56 11.56 6.82 -2.40
N ASP A 57 11.31 8.11 -2.60
CA ASP A 57 10.00 8.73 -2.38
C ASP A 57 8.92 8.12 -3.28
N GLU A 58 9.24 7.87 -4.55
CA GLU A 58 8.33 7.21 -5.51
C GLU A 58 7.97 5.79 -5.04
N LEU A 59 8.96 5.01 -4.61
CA LEU A 59 8.75 3.65 -4.11
C LEU A 59 7.91 3.64 -2.83
N GLU A 60 8.19 4.53 -1.88
CA GLU A 60 7.42 4.64 -0.63
C GLU A 60 5.95 4.93 -0.92
N ASN A 61 5.67 5.86 -1.84
CA ASN A 61 4.30 6.19 -2.25
C ASN A 61 3.56 4.99 -2.88
N ILE A 62 4.23 4.21 -3.72
CA ILE A 62 3.64 3.02 -4.35
C ILE A 62 3.38 1.94 -3.28
N GLU A 63 4.33 1.72 -2.37
CA GLU A 63 4.19 0.75 -1.29
C GLU A 63 3.06 1.11 -0.32
N HIS A 64 2.86 2.40 -0.04
CA HIS A 64 1.73 2.89 0.74
C HIS A 64 0.40 2.55 0.06
N LYS A 65 0.26 2.83 -1.25
CA LYS A 65 -0.95 2.50 -2.03
C LYS A 65 -1.24 0.99 -2.03
N LEU A 66 -0.22 0.17 -2.22
CA LEU A 66 -0.35 -1.30 -2.19
C LEU A 66 -0.85 -1.79 -0.83
N ARG A 67 -0.29 -1.24 0.27
CA ARG A 67 -0.69 -1.61 1.64
C ARG A 67 -2.13 -1.20 1.94
N ASP A 68 -2.53 0.02 1.57
CA ASP A 68 -3.90 0.50 1.76
C ASP A 68 -4.92 -0.36 1.00
N GLN A 69 -4.58 -0.76 -0.21
CA GLN A 69 -5.42 -1.62 -1.04
C GLN A 69 -5.54 -3.03 -0.47
N ALA A 70 -4.44 -3.61 0.02
CA ALA A 70 -4.46 -4.90 0.72
C ALA A 70 -5.38 -4.84 1.94
N ASN A 71 -5.20 -3.83 2.79
CA ASN A 71 -6.04 -3.61 3.97
C ASN A 71 -7.52 -3.39 3.61
N ALA A 72 -7.82 -2.68 2.52
CA ALA A 72 -9.19 -2.49 2.05
C ALA A 72 -9.83 -3.81 1.58
N THR A 73 -9.06 -4.62 0.86
CA THR A 73 -9.50 -5.93 0.34
C THR A 73 -9.73 -6.92 1.49
N GLU A 74 -8.81 -6.98 2.45
CA GLU A 74 -8.96 -7.80 3.66
C GLU A 74 -10.18 -7.40 4.48
N ARG A 75 -10.40 -6.10 4.68
CA ARG A 75 -11.60 -5.60 5.35
C ARG A 75 -12.87 -6.00 4.60
N ALA A 76 -12.89 -5.90 3.27
CA ALA A 76 -14.03 -6.30 2.45
C ALA A 76 -14.31 -7.81 2.54
N HIS A 77 -13.27 -8.65 2.48
CA HIS A 77 -13.40 -10.10 2.64
C HIS A 77 -13.81 -10.51 4.06
N GLY A 78 -13.32 -9.80 5.08
CA GLY A 78 -13.80 -9.93 6.46
C GLY A 78 -15.31 -9.69 6.54
N ARG A 79 -15.77 -8.54 6.04
CA ARG A 79 -17.19 -8.19 6.01
C ARG A 79 -18.04 -9.20 5.24
N GLN A 80 -17.59 -9.69 4.09
CA GLN A 80 -18.33 -10.71 3.33
C GLN A 80 -18.49 -12.02 4.12
N ARG A 81 -17.44 -12.46 4.83
CA ARG A 81 -17.52 -13.63 5.71
C ARG A 81 -18.48 -13.41 6.87
N THR A 82 -18.40 -12.23 7.49
CA THR A 82 -19.31 -11.82 8.58
C THR A 82 -20.76 -11.77 8.11
N LEU A 83 -21.01 -11.24 6.91
CA LEU A 83 -22.34 -11.21 6.30
C LEU A 83 -22.87 -12.62 5.99
N ALA A 84 -22.04 -13.49 5.40
CA ALA A 84 -22.42 -14.88 5.14
C ALA A 84 -22.77 -15.62 6.44
N LYS A 85 -21.96 -15.43 7.50
CA LYS A 85 -22.22 -16.01 8.82
C LYS A 85 -23.54 -15.52 9.42
N VAL A 86 -23.87 -14.24 9.23
CA VAL A 86 -25.15 -13.66 9.68
C VAL A 86 -26.31 -14.22 8.86
N LEU A 87 -26.21 -14.28 7.54
CA LEU A 87 -27.29 -14.77 6.67
C LEU A 87 -27.60 -16.26 6.88
N ASP A 88 -26.56 -17.10 7.00
CA ASP A 88 -26.72 -18.55 7.10
C ASP A 88 -26.98 -19.04 8.53
N GLY A 89 -26.58 -18.26 9.55
CA GLY A 89 -26.56 -18.67 10.94
C GLY A 89 -27.37 -17.80 11.89
N TRP A 90 -28.16 -16.82 11.41
CA TRP A 90 -28.80 -15.84 12.28
C TRP A 90 -29.58 -16.46 13.45
N ASP A 91 -30.39 -17.48 13.16
CA ASP A 91 -31.26 -18.09 14.16
C ASP A 91 -30.50 -18.94 15.19
N SER A 92 -29.29 -19.40 14.86
CA SER A 92 -28.44 -20.21 15.74
C SER A 92 -27.45 -19.38 16.56
N LEU A 93 -27.20 -18.12 16.20
CA LEU A 93 -26.29 -17.24 16.92
C LEU A 93 -26.86 -16.77 18.26
N GLN A 94 -26.02 -16.78 19.29
CA GLN A 94 -26.35 -16.20 20.58
C GLN A 94 -26.38 -14.66 20.52
N VAL A 95 -27.13 -14.01 21.41
CA VAL A 95 -27.24 -12.54 21.46
C VAL A 95 -25.86 -11.88 21.62
N THR A 96 -24.97 -12.50 22.40
CA THR A 96 -23.58 -12.07 22.61
C THR A 96 -22.74 -12.10 21.33
N GLU A 97 -23.10 -12.95 20.36
CA GLU A 97 -22.45 -13.06 19.06
C GLU A 97 -23.10 -12.14 18.02
N LYS A 98 -24.42 -11.93 18.10
CA LYS A 98 -25.17 -11.07 17.18
C LYS A 98 -24.72 -9.61 17.24
N GLN A 99 -24.54 -9.07 18.45
CA GLN A 99 -24.21 -7.65 18.63
C GLN A 99 -22.88 -7.23 17.98
N PRO A 100 -21.75 -7.94 18.15
CA PRO A 100 -20.50 -7.58 17.48
C PRO A 100 -20.59 -7.73 15.95
N LEU A 101 -21.26 -8.76 15.44
CA LEU A 101 -21.45 -8.95 13.99
C LEU A 101 -22.24 -7.80 13.37
N LEU A 102 -23.32 -7.35 14.02
CA LEU A 102 -24.08 -6.19 13.56
C LEU A 102 -23.25 -4.89 13.61
N ARG A 103 -22.41 -4.69 14.62
CA ARG A 103 -21.52 -3.51 14.69
C ARG A 103 -20.49 -3.49 13.55
N GLU A 104 -20.06 -4.66 13.11
CA GLU A 104 -19.12 -4.81 12.01
C GLU A 104 -19.77 -4.57 10.64
N LEU A 105 -21.07 -4.90 10.49
CA LEU A 105 -21.80 -4.79 9.23
C LEU A 105 -22.55 -3.45 9.07
N ILE A 106 -23.13 -2.92 10.14
CA ILE A 106 -23.97 -1.72 10.13
C ILE A 106 -23.12 -0.49 10.41
N ASP A 107 -23.24 0.51 9.54
CA ASP A 107 -22.65 1.83 9.71
C ASP A 107 -23.56 2.70 10.59
N LYS A 108 -24.83 2.83 10.19
CA LYS A 108 -25.84 3.55 10.96
C LYS A 108 -27.25 3.05 10.68
N ILE A 109 -28.13 3.28 11.65
CA ILE A 109 -29.57 3.04 11.53
C ILE A 109 -30.26 4.40 11.58
N VAL A 110 -30.98 4.76 10.52
CA VAL A 110 -31.74 6.00 10.44
C VAL A 110 -33.20 5.68 10.76
N ILE A 111 -33.70 6.21 11.87
CA ILE A 111 -35.09 6.04 12.29
C ILE A 111 -35.88 7.26 11.82
N ARG A 112 -37.00 7.02 11.15
CA ARG A 112 -37.96 8.04 10.68
C ARG A 112 -39.35 7.68 11.21
N ASP A 113 -40.27 8.64 11.11
CA ASP A 113 -41.62 8.48 11.67
C ASP A 113 -42.39 7.27 11.10
N GLU A 114 -42.08 6.84 9.87
CA GLU A 114 -42.75 5.71 9.20
C GLU A 114 -41.88 4.44 9.06
N GLY A 115 -40.67 4.41 9.64
CA GLY A 115 -39.82 3.22 9.55
C GLY A 115 -38.34 3.45 9.88
N PHE A 116 -37.52 2.45 9.55
CA PHE A 116 -36.08 2.54 9.73
C PHE A 116 -35.33 2.10 8.47
N GLU A 117 -34.19 2.73 8.24
CA GLU A 117 -33.26 2.43 7.16
C GLU A 117 -31.92 2.01 7.77
N VAL A 118 -31.38 0.88 7.32
CA VAL A 118 -30.08 0.36 7.78
C VAL A 118 -29.06 0.61 6.69
N LEU A 119 -28.04 1.40 7.01
CA LEU A 119 -26.92 1.66 6.13
C LEU A 119 -25.77 0.76 6.52
N LEU A 120 -25.31 -0.04 5.57
CA LEU A 120 -24.19 -0.96 5.75
C LEU A 120 -22.86 -0.22 5.59
N ARG A 121 -21.84 -0.69 6.29
CA ARG A 121 -20.48 -0.16 6.12
C ARG A 121 -19.97 -0.46 4.70
N PRO A 122 -19.36 0.52 4.02
CA PRO A 122 -18.72 0.30 2.71
C PRO A 122 -17.59 -0.72 2.81
#